data_AF-A0A7V9AN94-F1
#
_entry.id   AF-A0A7V9AN94-F1
#
_cell.length_a   1.000
_cell.length_b   1.000
_cell.length_c   1.000
_cell.angle_alpha   90.00
_cell.angle_beta   90.00
_cell.angle_gamma   90.00
#
_symmetry.space_group_name_H-M   'P 1'
#
loop_
_entity.id
_entity.type
_entity.pdbx_description
1 polymer ?
#
loop_
_entity_poly.entity_id
_entity_poly.type
_entity_poly.pdbx_seq_one_letter_code
_entity_poly.pdbx_strand_id
1 'polypeptide(L)'
;MKFPSPVPVKWIASFINAETEGLENAEATGINEIHNVQTGDIVFVDHPKYYAKCLNSPASFIIINKKTAVPDGKTLLITDDPFEAYIKIVKHFSPFIPATKKISD
;
A
#
# COMPACT_ATOMS: atom_id res chain seq x y z
N MET A 1 7.60 -0.99 -5.37
CA MET A 1 7.70 -2.33 -5.98
C MET A 1 6.38 -2.73 -6.65
N LYS A 2 6.43 -3.60 -7.65
CA LYS A 2 5.23 -4.23 -8.24
C LYS A 2 5.00 -5.59 -7.60
N PHE A 3 3.73 -5.97 -7.45
CA PHE A 3 3.36 -7.29 -6.97
C PHE A 3 3.51 -8.33 -8.09
N PRO A 4 3.76 -9.61 -7.77
CA PRO A 4 3.86 -10.68 -8.77
C PRO A 4 2.53 -10.91 -9.52
N SER A 5 1.41 -10.54 -8.92
CA SER A 5 0.07 -10.54 -9.53
C SER A 5 -0.78 -9.44 -8.87
N PRO A 6 -1.86 -8.96 -9.53
CA PRO A 6 -2.83 -8.06 -8.90
C PRO A 6 -3.41 -8.68 -7.63
N VAL A 7 -3.54 -7.88 -6.58
CA VAL A 7 -3.99 -8.33 -5.25
C VAL A 7 -5.27 -7.59 -4.87
N PRO A 8 -6.38 -8.29 -4.56
CA PRO A 8 -7.63 -7.65 -4.17
C PRO A 8 -7.47 -6.76 -2.94
N VAL A 9 -8.00 -5.54 -2.99
CA VAL A 9 -7.87 -4.57 -1.88
C VAL A 9 -8.48 -5.11 -0.58
N LYS A 10 -9.57 -5.88 -0.67
CA LYS A 10 -10.22 -6.56 0.46
C LYS A 10 -9.30 -7.53 1.17
N TRP A 11 -8.48 -8.26 0.40
CA TRP A 11 -7.50 -9.18 0.97
C TRP A 11 -6.40 -8.39 1.69
N ILE A 12 -5.91 -7.31 1.08
CA ILE A 12 -4.87 -6.46 1.70
C ILE A 12 -5.38 -5.87 3.00
N ALA A 13 -6.59 -5.32 3.01
CA ALA A 13 -7.23 -4.76 4.19
C ALA A 13 -7.33 -5.79 5.33
N SER A 14 -7.79 -7.01 5.02
CA SER A 14 -7.86 -8.10 5.98
C SER A 14 -6.45 -8.50 6.47
N PHE A 15 -5.47 -8.51 5.58
CA PHE A 15 -4.09 -8.85 5.91
C PHE A 15 -3.43 -7.85 6.86
N ILE A 16 -3.72 -6.55 6.72
CA ILE A 16 -3.19 -5.49 7.59
C ILE A 16 -4.14 -5.07 8.72
N ASN A 17 -5.29 -5.74 8.88
CA ASN A 17 -6.34 -5.37 9.82
C ASN A 17 -6.77 -3.89 9.69
N ALA A 18 -7.10 -3.50 8.45
CA ALA A 18 -7.58 -2.17 8.11
C ALA A 18 -9.05 -2.21 7.65
N GLU A 19 -9.75 -1.10 7.86
CA GLU A 19 -11.05 -0.85 7.24
C GLU A 19 -10.86 -0.33 5.81
N THR A 20 -11.77 -0.69 4.90
CA THR A 20 -11.77 -0.18 3.52
C THR A 20 -12.89 0.80 3.28
N GLU A 21 -12.57 1.95 2.70
CA GLU A 21 -13.55 2.94 2.24
C GLU A 21 -13.24 3.31 0.78
N GLY A 22 -14.20 3.15 -0.14
CA GLY A 22 -14.03 3.41 -1.57
C GLY A 22 -14.38 2.21 -2.45
N LEU A 23 -13.50 1.90 -3.43
CA LEU A 23 -13.75 0.86 -4.43
C LEU A 23 -13.49 -0.54 -3.87
N GLU A 24 -14.58 -1.27 -3.60
CA GLU A 24 -14.53 -2.61 -3.00
C GLU A 24 -13.93 -3.72 -3.88
N ASN A 25 -14.08 -3.61 -5.20
CA ASN A 25 -13.65 -4.65 -6.16
C ASN A 25 -12.35 -4.30 -6.89
N ALA A 26 -11.57 -3.36 -6.33
CA ALA A 26 -10.33 -2.91 -6.94
C ALA A 26 -9.14 -3.81 -6.54
N GLU A 27 -8.16 -3.90 -7.43
CA GLU A 27 -6.94 -4.70 -7.25
C GLU A 27 -5.70 -3.81 -7.27
N ALA A 28 -4.84 -3.99 -6.27
CA ALA A 28 -3.55 -3.31 -6.22
C ALA A 28 -2.51 -4.08 -7.05
N THR A 29 -1.70 -3.34 -7.80
CA THR A 29 -0.64 -3.90 -8.66
C THR A 29 0.75 -3.66 -8.11
N GLY A 30 0.87 -2.83 -7.07
CA GLY A 30 2.14 -2.51 -6.44
C GLY A 30 1.98 -1.72 -5.15
N ILE A 31 3.13 -1.41 -4.56
CA ILE A 31 3.24 -0.65 -3.33
C ILE A 31 4.51 0.21 -3.40
N ASN A 32 4.39 1.52 -3.17
CA ASN A 32 5.49 2.47 -3.32
C ASN A 32 5.37 3.63 -2.31
N GLU A 33 6.48 4.32 -2.08
CA GLU A 33 6.49 5.58 -1.33
C GLU A 33 5.93 6.73 -2.17
N ILE A 34 5.39 7.76 -1.51
CA ILE A 34 4.69 8.92 -2.10
C ILE A 34 5.42 9.61 -3.27
N HIS A 35 6.75 9.50 -3.36
CA HIS A 35 7.55 10.11 -4.43
C HIS A 35 7.61 9.28 -5.72
N ASN A 36 7.23 8.00 -5.67
CA ASN A 36 7.37 7.05 -6.79
C ASN A 36 6.08 6.25 -7.06
N VAL A 37 4.94 6.73 -6.58
CA VAL A 37 3.65 6.05 -6.75
C VAL A 37 3.08 6.26 -8.14
N GLN A 38 2.41 5.22 -8.63
CA GLN A 38 1.68 5.21 -9.89
C GLN A 38 0.24 4.73 -9.68
N THR A 39 -0.59 4.85 -10.71
CA THR A 39 -1.94 4.28 -10.69
C THR A 39 -1.88 2.77 -10.45
N GLY A 40 -2.75 2.28 -9.57
CA GLY A 40 -2.78 0.90 -9.11
C GLY A 40 -1.81 0.59 -7.96
N ASP A 41 -0.98 1.53 -7.52
CA ASP A 41 -0.10 1.33 -6.36
C ASP A 41 -0.79 1.70 -5.03
N ILE A 42 -0.30 1.07 -3.97
CA ILE A 42 -0.56 1.42 -2.58
C ILE A 42 0.51 2.38 -2.08
N VAL A 43 0.07 3.45 -1.41
CA VAL A 43 0.91 4.39 -0.66
C VAL A 43 0.44 4.44 0.78
N PHE A 44 1.29 4.84 1.72
CA PHE A 44 0.89 5.09 3.11
C PHE A 44 1.08 6.56 3.49
N VAL A 45 0.33 7.01 4.50
CA VAL A 45 0.54 8.29 5.17
C VAL A 45 0.19 8.19 6.64
N ASP A 46 1.11 8.61 7.49
CA ASP A 46 1.02 8.55 8.95
C ASP A 46 0.97 9.95 9.61
N HIS A 47 1.46 10.98 8.90
CA HIS A 47 1.55 12.34 9.41
C HIS A 47 0.62 13.33 8.65
N PRO A 48 -0.20 14.15 9.35
CA PRO A 48 -1.16 15.08 8.74
C PRO A 48 -0.58 16.01 7.67
N LYS A 49 0.67 16.44 7.84
CA LYS A 49 1.44 17.26 6.89
C LYS A 49 1.42 16.70 5.45
N TYR A 50 1.32 15.39 5.28
CA TYR A 50 1.41 14.72 3.97
C TYR A 50 0.07 14.19 3.45
N TYR A 51 -1.03 14.33 4.21
CA TYR A 51 -2.34 13.78 3.83
C TYR A 51 -2.80 14.31 2.47
N ALA A 52 -2.81 15.63 2.28
CA ALA A 52 -3.22 16.23 1.02
C ALA A 52 -2.35 15.76 -0.16
N LYS A 53 -1.04 15.53 0.07
CA LYS A 53 -0.13 15.04 -0.96
C LYS A 53 -0.43 13.58 -1.31
N CYS A 54 -0.72 12.73 -0.34
CA CYS A 54 -1.10 11.33 -0.59
C CYS A 54 -2.47 11.22 -1.26
N LEU A 55 -3.47 11.97 -0.76
CA LEU A 55 -4.82 11.98 -1.31
C LEU A 55 -4.84 12.45 -2.77
N ASN A 56 -3.99 13.41 -3.15
CA ASN A 56 -3.86 13.90 -4.52
C ASN A 56 -2.78 13.19 -5.36
N SER A 57 -2.12 12.16 -4.82
CA SER A 57 -1.06 11.44 -5.54
C SER A 57 -1.62 10.58 -6.69
N PRO A 58 -0.78 10.06 -7.60
CA PRO A 58 -1.22 9.07 -8.59
C PRO A 58 -1.69 7.72 -8.02
N ALA A 59 -1.44 7.43 -6.74
CA ALA A 59 -1.80 6.16 -6.11
C ALA A 59 -3.32 5.95 -6.06
N SER A 60 -3.76 4.73 -6.34
CA SER A 60 -5.17 4.32 -6.27
C SER A 60 -5.57 3.88 -4.86
N PHE A 61 -4.62 3.43 -4.05
CA PHE A 61 -4.86 2.89 -2.72
C PHE A 61 -4.01 3.63 -1.69
N ILE A 62 -4.60 4.03 -0.57
CA ILE A 62 -3.93 4.85 0.45
C ILE A 62 -4.15 4.25 1.83
N ILE A 63 -3.07 3.84 2.50
CA ILE A 63 -3.06 3.45 3.91
C ILE A 63 -2.99 4.72 4.77
N ILE A 64 -3.93 4.90 5.69
CA ILE A 64 -4.05 6.13 6.49
C ILE A 64 -4.58 5.84 7.90
N ASN A 65 -4.15 6.61 8.88
CA ASN A 65 -4.59 6.51 10.29
C ASN A 65 -5.78 7.42 10.65
N LYS A 66 -6.45 7.97 9.66
CA LYS A 66 -7.60 8.86 9.87
C LYS A 66 -8.64 8.65 8.80
N LYS A 67 -9.89 8.46 9.25
CA LYS A 67 -11.06 8.45 8.38
C LYS A 67 -11.27 9.85 7.79
N THR A 68 -11.29 9.93 6.46
CA THR A 68 -11.45 11.16 5.69
C THR A 68 -12.31 10.87 4.45
N ALA A 69 -12.76 11.92 3.76
CA ALA A 69 -13.42 11.76 2.47
C ALA A 69 -12.51 11.01 1.50
N VAL A 70 -13.06 9.99 0.85
CA VAL A 70 -12.37 9.20 -0.16
C VAL A 70 -12.37 10.00 -1.47
N PRO A 71 -11.19 10.31 -2.05
CA PRO A 71 -11.12 10.95 -3.36
C PRO A 71 -11.71 10.04 -4.44
N ASP A 72 -12.28 10.63 -5.49
CA ASP A 72 -12.84 9.88 -6.62
C ASP A 72 -11.82 8.91 -7.23
N GLY A 73 -12.25 7.66 -7.45
CA GLY A 73 -11.42 6.61 -8.03
C GLY A 73 -10.36 6.02 -7.09
N LYS A 74 -10.39 6.34 -5.80
CA LYS A 74 -9.44 5.82 -4.80
C LYS A 74 -10.11 4.96 -3.74
N THR A 75 -9.27 4.22 -3.01
CA THR A 75 -9.67 3.45 -1.83
C THR A 75 -8.76 3.75 -0.66
N LEU A 76 -9.33 4.00 0.50
CA LEU A 76 -8.62 4.18 1.75
C LEU A 76 -8.57 2.86 2.52
N LEU A 77 -7.39 2.55 3.06
CA LEU A 77 -7.10 1.45 3.97
C LEU A 77 -6.82 2.08 5.34
N ILE A 78 -7.82 2.10 6.21
CA ILE A 78 -7.77 2.84 7.47
C ILE A 78 -7.27 1.92 8.58
N THR A 79 -6.13 2.27 9.18
CA THR A 79 -5.48 1.49 10.26
C THR A 79 -4.71 2.41 11.20
N ASP A 80 -4.63 2.06 12.48
CA ASP A 80 -3.96 2.88 13.49
C ASP A 80 -2.46 3.08 13.22
N ASP A 81 -1.81 2.09 12.60
CA ASP A 81 -0.37 2.14 12.26
C ASP A 81 -0.13 1.91 10.74
N PRO A 82 -0.21 2.98 9.91
CA PRO A 82 -0.02 2.90 8.47
C PRO A 82 1.38 2.44 8.06
N PHE A 83 2.38 2.77 8.87
CA PHE A 83 3.77 2.43 8.60
C PHE A 83 4.00 0.93 8.81
N GLU A 84 3.52 0.37 9.93
CA GLU A 84 3.59 -1.06 10.19
C GLU A 84 2.84 -1.88 9.13
N ALA A 85 1.63 -1.42 8.75
CA ALA A 85 0.86 -2.03 7.68
C ALA A 85 1.63 -2.06 6.34
N TYR A 86 2.26 -0.94 5.97
CA TYR A 86 3.12 -0.88 4.77
C TYR A 86 4.28 -1.89 4.86
N ILE A 87 5.01 -1.90 5.97
CA ILE A 87 6.13 -2.83 6.17
C ILE A 87 5.67 -4.29 6.12
N LYS A 88 4.50 -4.61 6.67
CA LYS A 88 3.91 -5.95 6.64
C LYS A 88 3.65 -6.42 5.20
N ILE A 89 3.10 -5.55 4.35
CA ILE A 89 2.86 -5.85 2.94
C ILE A 89 4.19 -6.03 2.19
N VAL A 90 5.14 -5.10 2.37
CA VAL A 90 6.45 -5.16 1.70
C VAL A 90 7.19 -6.45 2.06
N LYS A 91 7.23 -6.84 3.34
CA LYS A 91 7.87 -8.09 3.79
C LYS A 91 7.20 -9.34 3.20
N HIS A 92 5.88 -9.30 2.99
CA HIS A 92 5.15 -10.43 2.41
C HIS A 92 5.47 -10.63 0.93
N PHE A 93 5.49 -9.55 0.15
CA PHE A 93 5.69 -9.62 -1.31
C PHE A 93 7.15 -9.52 -1.76
N SER A 94 8.04 -9.05 -0.89
CA SER A 94 9.49 -8.98 -1.13
C SER A 94 10.25 -9.66 0.01
N PRO A 95 10.05 -10.98 0.21
CA PRO A 95 10.79 -11.71 1.23
C PRO A 95 12.28 -11.68 0.91
N PHE A 96 13.11 -11.57 1.94
CA PHE A 96 14.55 -11.67 1.78
C PHE A 96 14.92 -13.08 1.29
N ILE A 97 15.55 -13.16 0.13
CA ILE A 97 16.10 -14.42 -0.39
C ILE A 97 17.58 -14.46 -0.01
N PRO A 98 18.01 -15.34 0.91
CA PRO A 98 19.42 -15.47 1.25
C PRO A 98 20.21 -15.91 0.01
N ALA A 99 21.33 -15.26 -0.25
CA ALA A 99 22.22 -15.65 -1.34
C ALA A 99 22.85 -17.02 -1.03
N THR A 100 22.37 -18.08 -1.69
CA THR A 100 22.92 -19.44 -1.54
C THR A 100 24.09 -19.72 -2.50
N LYS A 101 24.43 -18.78 -3.39
CA LYS A 101 25.58 -18.92 -4.30
C LYS A 101 26.86 -18.50 -3.58
N LYS A 102 27.75 -19.47 -3.32
CA LYS A 102 29.17 -19.18 -3.09
C LYS A 102 29.73 -18.53 -4.35
N ILE A 103 30.28 -17.33 -4.25
CA ILE A 103 31.04 -16.70 -5.33
C ILE A 103 32.43 -17.33 -5.26
N SER A 104 32.67 -18.39 -6.03
CA SER A 104 34.01 -18.98 -6.29
C SER A 104 33.93 -19.93 -7.49
N ASP A 105 34.34 -19.44 -8.66
CA ASP A 105 35.57 -19.88 -9.34
C ASP A 105 36.11 -18.68 -10.13
#